data_AF-A0A0N1LBH3-F1
#
_entry.id   AF-A0A0N1LBH3-F1
#
_cell.length_a   1.000
_cell.length_b   1.000
_cell.length_c   1.000
_cell.angle_alpha   90.00
_cell.angle_beta   90.00
_cell.angle_gamma   90.00
#
_symmetry.space_group_name_H-M   'P 1'
#
loop_
_entity.id
_entity.type
_entity.pdbx_description
1 polymer ?
#
loop_
_entity_poly.entity_id
_entity_poly.type
_entity_poly.pdbx_seq_one_letter_code
_entity_poly.pdbx_strand_id
1 'polypeptide(L)'
;MKYRIKDVEAVRYPVVRVTFDDGLSGEYDLTGSIGPAASSAPFQDRAFFETVAVDFDGRSFGWNLDEIGHEIDFCSDAARITIETAMVEQLAAHYAAGRSAAE
;
A
#
# COMPACT_ATOMS: atom_id res chain seq x y z
N MET A 1 5.86 -13.47 -9.58
CA MET A 1 5.33 -12.96 -8.31
C MET A 1 5.53 -14.00 -7.23
N LYS A 2 6.35 -13.67 -6.25
CA LYS A 2 6.69 -14.56 -5.13
C LYS A 2 5.77 -14.32 -3.94
N TYR A 3 5.30 -13.08 -3.76
CA TYR A 3 4.53 -12.65 -2.60
C TYR A 3 3.05 -12.57 -2.94
N ARG A 4 2.20 -13.13 -2.08
CA ARG A 4 0.74 -12.99 -2.20
C ARG A 4 0.21 -12.11 -1.10
N ILE A 5 -0.70 -11.23 -1.46
CA ILE A 5 -1.46 -10.43 -0.51
C ILE A 5 -2.55 -11.34 0.07
N LYS A 6 -2.59 -11.39 1.39
CA LYS A 6 -3.60 -12.11 2.15
C LYS A 6 -4.78 -11.20 2.48
N ASP A 7 -4.49 -9.95 2.80
CA ASP A 7 -5.48 -8.99 3.29
C ASP A 7 -5.04 -7.56 2.99
N VAL A 8 -6.02 -6.68 2.80
CA VAL A 8 -5.82 -5.24 2.65
C VAL A 8 -6.92 -4.50 3.40
N GLU A 9 -6.54 -3.47 4.16
CA GLU A 9 -7.48 -2.65 4.91
C GLU A 9 -7.20 -1.16 4.73
N ALA A 10 -8.25 -0.35 4.62
CA ALA A 10 -8.13 1.10 4.64
C ALA A 10 -7.86 1.57 6.08
N VAL A 11 -6.68 2.15 6.35
CA VAL A 11 -6.31 2.61 7.70
C VAL A 11 -6.73 4.06 7.92
N ARG A 12 -6.35 4.92 6.99
CA ARG A 12 -6.65 6.36 6.96
C ARG A 12 -6.55 6.81 5.52
N TYR A 13 -7.27 7.81 5.06
CA TYR A 13 -7.02 8.33 3.71
C TYR A 13 -5.68 9.09 3.64
N PRO A 14 -4.80 8.89 2.64
CA PRO A 14 -4.81 7.90 1.55
C PRO A 14 -3.83 6.71 1.76
N VAL A 15 -3.97 6.00 2.86
CA VAL A 15 -3.08 4.93 3.34
C VAL A 15 -3.88 3.65 3.59
N VAL A 16 -3.42 2.57 2.98
CA VAL A 16 -3.91 1.21 3.24
C VAL A 16 -2.85 0.41 3.99
N ARG A 17 -3.26 -0.61 4.73
CA ARG A 17 -2.34 -1.62 5.25
C ARG A 17 -2.47 -2.87 4.40
N VAL A 18 -1.33 -3.35 3.93
CA VAL A 18 -1.23 -4.56 3.11
C VAL A 18 -0.58 -5.64 3.95
N THR A 19 -1.23 -6.80 4.03
CA THR A 19 -0.72 -7.97 4.75
C THR A 19 -0.49 -9.11 3.77
N PHE A 20 0.72 -9.66 3.79
CA PHE A 20 1.14 -10.76 2.93
C PHE A 20 0.90 -12.13 3.59
N ASP A 21 0.89 -13.18 2.78
CA ASP A 21 0.74 -14.57 3.22
C ASP A 21 1.89 -15.07 4.12
N ASP A 22 3.08 -14.48 3.98
CA ASP A 22 4.24 -14.74 4.84
C ASP A 22 4.20 -14.04 6.22
N GLY A 23 3.12 -13.26 6.48
CA GLY A 23 2.90 -12.57 7.73
C GLY A 23 3.52 -11.18 7.82
N LEU A 24 4.26 -10.73 6.80
CA LEU A 24 4.67 -9.33 6.74
C LEU A 24 3.45 -8.44 6.53
N SER A 25 3.37 -7.34 7.27
CA SER A 25 2.32 -6.34 7.13
C SER A 25 2.95 -4.95 7.18
N GLY A 26 2.44 -4.02 6.39
CA GLY A 26 2.93 -2.65 6.38
C GLY A 26 1.95 -1.68 5.76
N GLU A 27 2.15 -0.41 6.08
CA GLU A 27 1.36 0.68 5.53
C GLU A 27 1.89 1.06 4.14
N TYR A 28 0.98 1.22 3.19
CA TYR A 28 1.24 1.67 1.84
C TYR A 28 0.57 3.03 1.64
N ASP A 29 1.38 4.08 1.54
CA ASP A 29 0.92 5.46 1.36
C ASP A 29 0.75 5.78 -0.13
N LEU A 30 -0.48 6.10 -0.52
CA LEU A 30 -0.84 6.41 -1.90
C LEU A 30 -0.76 7.91 -2.22
N THR A 31 -0.28 8.76 -1.32
CA THR A 31 -0.17 10.22 -1.55
C THR A 31 0.62 10.55 -2.81
N GLY A 32 1.67 9.78 -3.13
CA GLY A 32 2.44 9.96 -4.36
C GLY A 32 1.76 9.41 -5.63
N SER A 33 0.79 8.50 -5.46
CA SER A 33 0.05 7.85 -6.54
C SER A 33 -1.28 8.55 -6.84
N ILE A 34 -1.87 9.22 -5.85
CA ILE A 34 -3.12 9.97 -5.92
C ILE A 34 -2.76 11.45 -6.16
N GLY A 35 -2.44 11.77 -7.43
CA GLY A 35 -2.20 13.15 -7.86
C GLY A 35 -3.49 13.93 -8.15
N PRO A 36 -3.45 15.21 -8.57
CA PRO A 36 -4.64 16.00 -8.92
C PRO A 36 -5.30 15.60 -10.26
N ALA A 37 -4.88 14.50 -10.88
CA ALA A 37 -5.36 14.05 -12.17
C ALA A 37 -6.77 13.43 -12.07
N ALA A 38 -7.55 13.47 -13.15
CA ALA A 38 -8.89 12.87 -13.20
C ALA A 38 -8.92 11.37 -12.82
N SER A 39 -7.80 10.66 -12.99
CA SER A 39 -7.64 9.26 -12.59
C SER A 39 -7.65 9.03 -11.08
N SER A 40 -7.49 10.07 -10.26
CA SER A 40 -7.54 9.98 -8.80
C SER A 40 -8.87 10.45 -8.21
N ALA A 41 -9.78 10.98 -9.04
CA ALA A 41 -11.08 11.45 -8.61
C ALA A 41 -11.88 10.42 -7.78
N PRO A 42 -11.84 9.10 -8.09
CA PRO A 42 -12.52 8.09 -7.27
C PRO A 42 -12.02 8.06 -5.82
N PHE A 43 -10.73 8.31 -5.60
CA PHE A 43 -10.14 8.29 -4.26
C PHE A 43 -10.55 9.47 -3.38
N GLN A 44 -11.09 10.55 -3.96
CA GLN A 44 -11.62 11.66 -3.16
C GLN A 44 -12.88 11.26 -2.39
N ASP A 45 -13.60 10.23 -2.87
CA ASP A 45 -14.68 9.62 -2.12
C ASP A 45 -14.11 8.62 -1.11
N ARG A 46 -14.26 8.95 0.17
CA ARG A 46 -13.80 8.10 1.26
C ARG A 46 -14.54 6.77 1.30
N ALA A 47 -15.82 6.74 0.95
CA ALA A 47 -16.58 5.49 0.93
C ALA A 47 -16.03 4.55 -0.15
N PHE A 48 -15.65 5.10 -1.30
CA PHE A 48 -14.95 4.35 -2.34
C PHE A 48 -13.57 3.88 -1.88
N PHE A 49 -12.77 4.75 -1.25
CA PHE A 49 -11.45 4.33 -0.74
C PHE A 49 -11.53 3.15 0.23
N GLU A 50 -12.56 3.10 1.07
CA GLU A 50 -12.80 2.04 2.04
C GLU A 50 -13.23 0.70 1.41
N THR A 51 -13.58 0.64 0.11
CA THR A 51 -13.92 -0.62 -0.59
C THR A 51 -12.71 -1.37 -1.15
N VAL A 52 -11.48 -0.97 -0.78
CA VAL A 52 -10.26 -1.64 -1.23
C VAL A 52 -10.33 -3.15 -0.97
N ALA A 53 -9.93 -3.94 -1.96
CA ALA A 53 -10.01 -5.39 -1.93
C ALA A 53 -8.73 -6.03 -2.47
N VAL A 54 -8.53 -7.31 -2.15
CA VAL A 54 -7.47 -8.13 -2.73
C VAL A 54 -8.04 -8.85 -3.96
N ASP A 55 -7.27 -8.92 -5.04
CA ASP A 55 -7.59 -9.74 -6.20
C ASP A 55 -7.72 -11.22 -5.82
N PHE A 56 -8.50 -11.99 -6.59
CA PHE A 56 -8.78 -13.40 -6.35
C PHE A 56 -7.52 -14.25 -6.15
N ASP A 57 -6.45 -13.97 -6.91
CA ASP A 57 -5.19 -14.73 -6.83
C ASP A 57 -4.21 -14.18 -5.78
N GLY A 58 -4.56 -13.09 -5.07
CA GLY A 58 -3.68 -12.40 -4.13
C GLY A 58 -2.52 -11.67 -4.79
N ARG A 59 -2.60 -11.42 -6.10
CA ARG A 59 -1.50 -10.83 -6.89
C ARG A 59 -1.55 -9.32 -6.90
N SER A 60 -2.70 -8.73 -6.66
CA SER A 60 -2.85 -7.29 -6.52
C SER A 60 -3.86 -6.99 -5.44
N PHE A 61 -3.89 -5.73 -5.03
CA PHE A 61 -4.99 -5.15 -4.29
C PHE A 61 -5.44 -3.89 -5.01
N GLY A 62 -6.66 -3.44 -4.75
CA GLY A 62 -7.17 -2.27 -5.43
C GLY A 62 -8.68 -2.10 -5.31
N TRP A 63 -9.23 -1.38 -6.27
CA TRP A 63 -10.65 -1.05 -6.35
C TRP A 63 -11.20 -1.46 -7.70
N ASN A 64 -12.48 -1.79 -7.74
CA ASN A 64 -13.20 -2.20 -8.95
C ASN A 64 -12.47 -3.31 -9.72
N LEU A 65 -11.87 -4.26 -9.00
CA LEU A 65 -11.01 -5.31 -9.59
C LEU A 65 -11.78 -6.22 -10.57
N ASP A 66 -13.10 -6.30 -10.44
CA ASP A 66 -13.97 -7.07 -11.34
C ASP A 66 -14.51 -6.23 -12.53
N GLU A 67 -14.23 -4.92 -12.59
CA GLU A 67 -14.76 -4.02 -13.62
C GLU A 67 -13.70 -3.69 -14.68
N ILE A 68 -13.69 -4.48 -15.76
CA ILE A 68 -12.74 -4.35 -16.87
C ILE A 68 -12.74 -2.93 -17.46
N GLY A 69 -11.57 -2.30 -17.50
CA GLY A 69 -11.34 -0.94 -17.99
C GLY A 69 -11.47 0.15 -16.92
N HIS A 70 -11.86 -0.22 -15.70
CA HIS A 70 -12.05 0.67 -14.57
C HIS A 70 -11.33 0.17 -13.30
N GLU A 71 -10.60 -0.94 -13.39
CA GLU A 71 -9.80 -1.46 -12.30
C GLU A 71 -8.69 -0.47 -11.92
N ILE A 72 -8.48 -0.32 -10.61
CA ILE A 72 -7.33 0.40 -10.08
C ILE A 72 -6.59 -0.58 -9.20
N ASP A 73 -5.55 -1.21 -9.73
CA ASP A 73 -4.82 -2.28 -9.06
C ASP A 73 -3.34 -1.93 -8.81
N PHE A 74 -2.81 -2.50 -7.72
CA PHE A 74 -1.42 -2.38 -7.30
C PHE A 74 -0.83 -3.77 -7.12
N CYS A 75 0.21 -4.08 -7.90
CA CYS A 75 0.87 -5.38 -7.88
C CYS A 75 1.53 -5.70 -6.52
N SER A 76 1.42 -6.95 -6.07
CA SER A 76 1.97 -7.43 -4.81
C SER A 76 3.48 -7.27 -4.70
N ASP A 77 4.22 -7.52 -5.78
CA ASP A 77 5.69 -7.37 -5.79
C ASP A 77 6.09 -5.90 -5.60
N ALA A 78 5.38 -4.96 -6.24
CA ALA A 78 5.65 -3.53 -6.10
C ALA A 78 5.28 -3.03 -4.70
N ALA A 79 4.12 -3.46 -4.20
CA ALA A 79 3.67 -3.19 -2.83
C ALA A 79 4.70 -3.66 -1.80
N ARG A 80 5.22 -4.88 -1.98
CA ARG A 80 6.21 -5.49 -1.10
C ARG A 80 7.50 -4.67 -1.05
N ILE A 81 8.04 -4.33 -2.21
CA ILE A 81 9.27 -3.54 -2.32
C ILE A 81 9.11 -2.20 -1.60
N THR A 82 8.00 -1.49 -1.83
CA THR A 82 7.74 -0.19 -1.19
C THR A 82 7.68 -0.32 0.33
N ILE A 83 6.95 -1.31 0.85
CA ILE A 83 6.79 -1.51 2.29
C ILE A 83 8.13 -1.87 2.94
N GLU A 84 8.88 -2.83 2.39
CA GLU A 84 10.18 -3.22 2.93
C GLU A 84 11.20 -2.07 2.87
N THR A 85 11.15 -1.26 1.81
CA THR A 85 11.99 -0.06 1.68
C THR A 85 11.68 0.93 2.81
N ALA A 86 10.40 1.25 3.04
CA ALA A 86 10.00 2.15 4.12
C ALA A 86 10.44 1.63 5.51
N MET A 87 10.36 0.32 5.75
CA MET A 87 10.84 -0.29 7.00
C MET A 87 12.35 -0.12 7.19
N VAL A 88 13.14 -0.32 6.14
CA VAL A 88 14.60 -0.15 6.18
C VAL A 88 14.96 1.32 6.41
N GLU A 89 14.27 2.26 5.75
CA GLU A 89 14.47 3.69 5.94
C GLU A 89 14.16 4.14 7.37
N GLN A 90 13.06 3.63 7.95
CA GLN A 90 12.74 3.89 9.36
C GLN A 90 13.82 3.36 10.29
N LEU A 91 14.30 2.13 10.07
CA LEU A 91 15.37 1.54 10.88
C LEU A 91 16.67 2.36 10.79
N ALA A 92 17.03 2.79 9.57
CA ALA A 92 18.20 3.63 9.35
C ALA A 92 18.08 4.99 10.05
N ALA A 93 16.91 5.63 9.97
CA ALA A 93 16.64 6.89 10.65
C ALA A 93 16.72 6.75 12.18
N HIS A 94 16.15 5.67 12.73
CA HIS A 94 16.26 5.36 14.16
C HIS A 94 17.70 5.16 14.61
N TYR A 95 18.49 4.42 13.83
CA TYR A 95 19.91 4.21 14.12
C TYR A 95 20.72 5.52 14.08
N ALA A 96 20.48 6.37 13.08
CA ALA A 96 21.13 7.68 12.98
C ALA A 96 20.80 8.58 14.17
N ALA A 97 19.52 8.66 14.55
CA ALA A 97 19.06 9.45 15.69
C ALA A 97 19.66 8.95 17.02
N GLY A 98 19.71 7.62 17.22
CA GLY A 98 20.31 7.01 18.41
C GLY A 98 21.81 7.27 18.54
N ARG A 99 22.53 7.34 17.42
CA ARG A 99 23.97 7.66 17.41
C ARG A 99 24.24 9.13 17.74
N SER A 100 23.45 10.05 17.17
CA SER A 100 23.57 11.49 17.47
C SER A 100 23.22 11.85 18.91
N ALA A 101 22.43 11.04 19.62
CA ALA A 101 22.12 11.25 21.04
C ALA A 101 23.19 10.71 22.00
N ALA A 102 24.18 9.96 21.50
CA ALA A 102 25.26 9.35 22.27
C ALA A 102 26.63 10.05 22.09
N GLU A 103 26.67 11.14 21.32
CA GLU A 103 27.84 12.03 21.12
C GLU A 103 27.74 13.32 21.95
#